data_AF-A0A238K6Q8-F1
#
_entry.id   AF-A0A238K6Q8-F1
#
_cell.length_a   1.000
_cell.length_b   1.000
_cell.length_c   1.000
_cell.angle_alpha   90.00
_cell.angle_beta   90.00
_cell.angle_gamma   90.00
#
_symmetry.space_group_name_H-M   'P 1'
#
loop_
_entity.id
_entity.type
_entity.pdbx_description
1 polymer ?
#
loop_
_entity_poly.entity_id
_entity_poly.type
_entity_poly.pdbx_seq_one_letter_code
_entity_poly.pdbx_strand_id
1 'polypeptide(L)'
;MTAEKHRSMANDALASISTWKQNWPIWEPDILRRTDNLTNPAKIHDLGSHLREVFFLTNTGRNQGSVSAGGAGWESLVTWYLNLVFTGTNAVAMRQSQGVVPKTLLDATTISYGNNQTNTESDVCVVLYPKDFAFPAEGRNFFDALDDEVTRRIGDLELGIIQCKTNWNDNAQIPMLWDMVYRATFGAGTNIHIGKNGYSVRNLRRFTYSFVTVPSQKEDRMPKKSSQMAVKRVNQLTGGNYWGLPTNSGVALSLSEIFDRNYGSAFDVNIRASIADAIKNRVGMFGAR
;
A
#
# COMPACT_ATOMS: atom_id res chain seq x y z
N MET A 1 -2.72 -6.22 -22.64
CA MET A 1 -2.79 -4.99 -21.84
C MET A 1 -2.41 -5.34 -20.42
N THR A 2 -1.59 -4.53 -19.78
CA THR A 2 -1.11 -4.71 -18.40
C THR A 2 -1.94 -3.86 -17.44
N ALA A 3 -1.68 -3.94 -16.14
CA ALA A 3 -2.36 -3.14 -15.12
C ALA A 3 -2.02 -1.62 -15.17
N GLU A 4 -1.25 -1.16 -16.16
CA GLU A 4 -0.76 0.23 -16.26
C GLU A 4 -1.88 1.27 -16.26
N LYS A 5 -3.00 1.00 -16.93
CA LYS A 5 -4.12 1.95 -16.96
C LYS A 5 -4.68 2.20 -15.57
N HIS A 6 -4.93 1.12 -14.83
CA HIS A 6 -5.43 1.20 -13.46
C HIS A 6 -4.40 1.87 -12.54
N ARG A 7 -3.12 1.55 -12.70
CA ARG A 7 -2.04 2.21 -11.96
C ARG A 7 -1.95 3.71 -12.25
N SER A 8 -2.09 4.12 -13.51
CA SER A 8 -2.13 5.54 -13.88
C SER A 8 -3.28 6.24 -13.16
N MET A 9 -4.48 5.67 -13.18
CA MET A 9 -5.63 6.24 -12.46
C MET A 9 -5.39 6.34 -10.95
N ALA A 10 -4.76 5.32 -10.35
CA ALA A 10 -4.36 5.35 -8.94
C ALA A 10 -3.39 6.50 -8.64
N ASN A 11 -2.38 6.70 -9.49
CA ASN A 11 -1.41 7.78 -9.36
C ASN A 11 -2.01 9.17 -9.65
N ASP A 12 -2.93 9.30 -10.60
CA ASP A 12 -3.66 10.55 -10.88
C ASP A 12 -4.53 10.95 -9.69
N ALA A 13 -5.16 9.97 -9.04
CA ALA A 13 -5.88 10.19 -7.79
C ALA A 13 -4.95 10.69 -6.68
N LEU A 14 -3.70 10.20 -6.59
CA LEU A 14 -2.70 10.75 -5.67
C LEU A 14 -2.38 12.22 -6.00
N ALA A 15 -2.13 12.50 -7.28
CA ALA A 15 -1.82 13.83 -7.77
C ALA A 15 -2.93 14.85 -7.50
N SER A 16 -4.17 14.39 -7.30
CA SER A 16 -5.32 15.25 -6.95
C SER A 16 -5.34 15.72 -5.48
N ILE A 17 -4.65 15.02 -4.57
CA ILE A 17 -4.68 15.26 -3.12
C ILE A 17 -3.94 16.56 -2.79
N SER A 18 -4.56 17.45 -1.99
CA SER A 18 -3.96 18.73 -1.62
C SER A 18 -2.59 18.60 -0.93
N THR A 19 -2.46 17.69 0.03
CA THR A 19 -1.17 17.42 0.71
C THR A 19 -0.11 16.90 -0.27
N TRP A 20 -0.48 16.05 -1.23
CA TRP A 20 0.44 15.58 -2.26
C TRP A 20 0.92 16.73 -3.13
N LYS A 21 0.00 17.56 -3.65
CA LYS A 21 0.33 18.73 -4.48
C LYS A 21 1.30 19.70 -3.79
N GLN A 22 1.15 19.88 -2.48
CA GLN A 22 2.01 20.74 -1.68
C GLN A 22 3.39 20.12 -1.45
N ASN A 23 3.45 18.81 -1.20
CA ASN A 23 4.69 18.15 -0.80
C ASN A 23 5.53 17.64 -1.99
N TRP A 24 4.90 17.24 -3.09
CA TRP A 24 5.57 16.63 -4.24
C TRP A 24 6.69 17.50 -4.84
N PRO A 25 6.52 18.83 -5.02
CA PRO A 25 7.60 19.69 -5.51
C PRO A 25 8.87 19.70 -4.62
N ILE A 26 8.75 19.30 -3.36
CA ILE A 26 9.86 19.19 -2.40
C ILE A 26 10.41 17.76 -2.37
N TRP A 27 9.54 16.75 -2.41
CA TRP A 27 9.94 15.34 -2.39
C TRP A 27 10.60 14.89 -3.69
N GLU A 28 10.09 15.33 -4.84
CA GLU A 28 10.56 14.87 -6.16
C GLU A 28 12.07 15.11 -6.35
N PRO A 29 12.63 16.32 -6.15
CA PRO A 29 14.07 16.53 -6.33
C PRO A 29 14.95 15.60 -5.48
N ASP A 30 14.56 15.33 -4.24
CA ASP A 30 15.31 14.43 -3.35
C ASP A 30 15.19 12.96 -3.80
N ILE A 31 13.99 12.53 -4.21
CA ILE A 31 13.75 11.22 -4.81
C ILE A 31 14.61 11.04 -6.06
N LEU A 32 14.64 12.01 -6.96
CA LEU A 32 15.44 11.97 -8.19
C LEU A 32 16.93 11.82 -7.86
N ARG A 33 17.43 12.64 -6.94
CA ARG A 33 18.83 12.56 -6.49
C ARG A 33 19.15 11.18 -5.91
N ARG A 34 18.26 10.58 -5.11
CA ARG A 34 18.47 9.26 -4.49
C ARG A 34 18.42 8.11 -5.48
N THR A 35 17.73 8.28 -6.61
CA THR A 35 17.44 7.20 -7.58
C THR A 35 18.21 7.32 -8.88
N ASP A 36 19.17 8.25 -8.96
CA ASP A 36 19.85 8.66 -10.19
C ASP A 36 18.83 9.04 -11.27
N ASN A 37 17.92 9.97 -10.98
CA ASN A 37 16.84 10.41 -11.86
C ASN A 37 15.93 9.24 -12.33
N LEU A 38 15.65 8.28 -11.43
CA LEU A 38 14.93 7.05 -11.74
C LEU A 38 15.59 6.17 -12.82
N THR A 39 16.91 6.22 -13.00
CA THR A 39 17.62 5.35 -13.96
C THR A 39 18.33 4.16 -13.30
N ASN A 40 18.40 4.11 -11.96
CA ASN A 40 19.12 3.06 -11.24
C ASN A 40 18.15 2.11 -10.51
N PRO A 41 17.93 0.88 -11.02
CA PRO A 41 16.99 -0.08 -10.43
C PRO A 41 17.27 -0.42 -8.97
N ALA A 42 18.54 -0.53 -8.58
CA ALA A 42 18.91 -0.86 -7.21
C ALA A 42 18.57 0.28 -6.25
N LYS A 43 18.82 1.54 -6.66
CA LYS A 43 18.49 2.71 -5.85
C LYS A 43 16.98 3.00 -5.80
N ILE A 44 16.25 2.71 -6.88
CA ILE A 44 14.78 2.77 -6.88
C ILE A 44 14.21 1.77 -5.88
N HIS A 45 14.69 0.52 -5.91
CA HIS A 45 14.27 -0.49 -4.94
C HIS A 45 14.69 -0.12 -3.50
N ASP A 46 15.89 0.42 -3.29
CA ASP A 46 16.34 0.81 -1.96
C ASP A 46 15.64 2.07 -1.42
N LEU A 47 14.95 2.86 -2.27
CA LEU A 47 14.25 4.07 -1.85
C LEU A 47 13.26 3.82 -0.70
N GLY A 48 12.68 2.60 -0.61
CA GLY A 48 11.84 2.17 0.51
C GLY A 48 12.51 2.33 1.88
N SER A 49 13.84 2.15 1.95
CA SER A 49 14.67 2.33 3.14
C SER A 49 14.89 3.81 3.51
N HIS A 50 14.55 4.74 2.62
CA HIS A 50 14.83 6.18 2.76
C HIS A 50 13.57 7.05 2.75
N LEU A 51 12.37 6.45 2.65
CA LEU A 51 11.12 7.22 2.56
C LEU A 51 10.86 8.09 3.79
N ARG A 52 11.38 7.72 4.97
CA ARG A 52 11.33 8.59 6.15
C ARG A 52 12.03 9.91 5.87
N GLU A 53 13.24 9.87 5.32
CA GLU A 53 14.02 11.08 5.04
C GLU A 53 13.30 11.98 4.04
N VAL A 54 12.75 11.40 2.97
CA VAL A 54 11.91 12.12 1.99
C VAL A 54 10.71 12.77 2.67
N PHE A 55 9.95 11.98 3.45
CA PHE A 55 8.75 12.46 4.14
C PHE A 55 9.06 13.62 5.10
N PHE A 56 10.21 13.59 5.77
CA PHE A 56 10.61 14.61 6.73
C PHE A 56 11.02 15.95 6.11
N LEU A 57 11.26 16.02 4.79
CA LEU A 57 11.52 17.29 4.09
C LEU A 57 10.36 18.29 4.21
N THR A 58 9.14 17.80 4.43
CA THR A 58 7.93 18.64 4.53
C THR A 58 7.25 18.57 5.91
N ASN A 59 7.82 17.81 6.85
CA ASN A 59 7.26 17.63 8.19
C ASN A 59 7.92 18.57 9.21
N THR A 60 7.56 19.85 9.18
CA THR A 60 8.25 20.94 9.90
C THR A 60 7.55 21.47 11.16
N GLY A 61 6.50 20.81 11.70
CA GLY A 61 5.91 21.24 12.99
C GLY A 61 4.53 20.64 13.32
N ARG A 62 4.25 20.43 14.61
CA ARG A 62 3.00 19.81 15.13
C ARG A 62 1.95 20.87 15.48
N ASN A 63 0.98 21.07 14.60
CA ASN A 63 -0.34 21.61 14.93
C ASN A 63 -1.38 20.52 14.62
N GLN A 64 -2.57 20.53 15.22
CA GLN A 64 -3.54 19.43 15.06
C GLN A 64 -3.90 19.15 13.57
N GLY A 65 -3.94 20.19 12.73
CA GLY A 65 -4.12 20.06 11.27
C GLY A 65 -2.93 19.44 10.52
N SER A 66 -1.72 19.45 11.11
CA SER A 66 -0.54 18.79 10.52
C SER A 66 -0.49 17.28 10.77
N VAL A 67 -1.29 16.76 11.72
CA VAL A 67 -1.37 15.32 12.01
C VAL A 67 -2.13 14.57 10.92
N SER A 68 -3.31 15.05 10.53
CA SER A 68 -4.11 14.44 9.46
C SER A 68 -3.47 14.64 8.08
N ALA A 69 -2.89 15.82 7.84
CA ALA A 69 -2.07 16.07 6.64
C ALA A 69 -0.84 15.15 6.60
N GLY A 70 -0.17 14.91 7.73
CA GLY A 70 0.95 13.98 7.82
C GLY A 70 0.56 12.54 7.45
N GLY A 71 -0.61 12.06 7.92
CA GLY A 71 -1.16 10.76 7.54
C GLY A 71 -1.39 10.63 6.03
N ALA A 72 -2.18 11.55 5.47
CA ALA A 72 -2.48 11.56 4.04
C ALA A 72 -1.22 11.66 3.16
N GLY A 73 -0.23 12.45 3.58
CA GLY A 73 1.06 12.55 2.92
C GLY A 73 1.84 11.22 2.94
N TRP A 74 1.89 10.55 4.09
CA TRP A 74 2.59 9.28 4.23
C TRP A 74 1.95 8.17 3.39
N GLU A 75 0.62 8.04 3.46
CA GLU A 75 -0.14 7.09 2.65
C GLU A 75 0.10 7.29 1.15
N SER A 76 0.13 8.55 0.70
CA SER A 76 0.35 8.89 -0.70
C SER A 76 1.78 8.56 -1.13
N LEU A 77 2.79 8.86 -0.30
CA LEU A 77 4.18 8.53 -0.58
C LEU A 77 4.42 7.02 -0.64
N VAL A 78 3.82 6.26 0.29
CA VAL A 78 3.85 4.79 0.27
C VAL A 78 3.20 4.24 -0.99
N THR A 79 1.99 4.71 -1.33
CA THR A 79 1.26 4.25 -2.51
C THR A 79 2.04 4.52 -3.79
N TRP A 80 2.60 5.73 -3.94
CA TRP A 80 3.42 6.11 -5.09
C TRP A 80 4.67 5.23 -5.21
N TYR A 81 5.38 4.98 -4.10
CA TYR A 81 6.57 4.15 -4.09
C TYR A 81 6.27 2.70 -4.51
N LEU A 82 5.19 2.13 -3.99
CA LEU A 82 4.76 0.79 -4.38
C LEU A 82 4.46 0.73 -5.89
N ASN A 83 3.73 1.71 -6.42
CA ASN A 83 3.43 1.78 -7.85
C ASN A 83 4.67 2.00 -8.73
N LEU A 84 5.67 2.75 -8.26
CA LEU A 84 6.93 2.92 -8.96
C LEU A 84 7.63 1.56 -9.15
N VAL A 85 7.72 0.76 -8.09
CA VAL A 85 8.35 -0.58 -8.14
C VAL A 85 7.49 -1.60 -8.89
N PHE A 86 6.16 -1.52 -8.79
CA PHE A 86 5.23 -2.37 -9.55
C PHE A 86 5.08 -1.99 -11.02
N THR A 87 5.72 -0.93 -11.51
CA THR A 87 5.61 -0.56 -12.93
C THR A 87 6.08 -1.71 -13.83
N GLY A 88 5.29 -2.03 -14.86
CA GLY A 88 5.49 -3.19 -15.75
C GLY A 88 4.87 -4.50 -15.25
N THR A 89 4.32 -4.54 -14.04
CA THR A 89 3.70 -5.74 -13.45
C THR A 89 2.17 -5.71 -13.48
N ASN A 90 1.54 -6.80 -13.03
CA ASN A 90 0.10 -6.89 -12.81
C ASN A 90 -0.33 -6.51 -11.36
N ALA A 91 0.53 -5.83 -10.60
CA ALA A 91 0.20 -5.32 -9.28
C ALA A 91 -0.12 -3.81 -9.29
N VAL A 92 -1.13 -3.39 -8.54
CA VAL A 92 -1.50 -1.97 -8.41
C VAL A 92 -1.73 -1.63 -6.94
N ALA A 93 -1.05 -0.59 -6.46
CA ALA A 93 -1.29 0.03 -5.17
C ALA A 93 -2.22 1.25 -5.31
N MET A 94 -3.18 1.37 -4.41
CA MET A 94 -4.24 2.38 -4.43
C MET A 94 -4.46 2.89 -3.01
N ARG A 95 -4.62 4.20 -2.82
CA ARG A 95 -5.27 4.68 -1.59
C ARG A 95 -6.72 4.25 -1.60
N GLN A 96 -7.23 3.85 -0.44
CA GLN A 96 -8.59 3.37 -0.35
C GLN A 96 -9.60 4.47 -0.66
N SER A 97 -10.19 4.37 -1.84
CA SER A 97 -11.25 5.25 -2.29
C SER A 97 -12.11 4.53 -3.33
N GLN A 98 -13.38 4.93 -3.42
CA GLN A 98 -14.32 4.39 -4.41
C GLN A 98 -13.94 4.74 -5.85
N GLY A 99 -13.05 5.72 -6.07
CA GLY A 99 -12.66 6.16 -7.40
C GLY A 99 -11.55 5.34 -8.05
N VAL A 100 -10.80 4.55 -7.27
CA VAL A 100 -9.67 3.76 -7.81
C VAL A 100 -9.62 2.32 -7.30
N VAL A 101 -10.31 1.95 -6.22
CA VAL A 101 -10.40 0.55 -5.77
C VAL A 101 -11.68 -0.08 -6.30
N PRO A 102 -11.60 -1.19 -7.09
CA PRO A 102 -12.77 -1.91 -7.57
C PRO A 102 -13.78 -2.15 -6.45
N LYS A 103 -15.06 -1.92 -6.72
CA LYS A 103 -16.13 -2.02 -5.74
C LYS A 103 -16.19 -3.40 -5.10
N THR A 104 -15.98 -4.46 -5.86
CA THR A 104 -15.93 -5.82 -5.32
C THR A 104 -14.84 -6.00 -4.26
N LEU A 105 -13.68 -5.35 -4.41
CA LEU A 105 -12.62 -5.37 -3.38
C LEU A 105 -12.98 -4.50 -2.17
N LEU A 106 -13.67 -3.38 -2.37
CA LEU A 106 -14.20 -2.57 -1.27
C LEU A 106 -15.27 -3.34 -0.47
N ASP A 107 -16.17 -4.02 -1.15
CA ASP A 107 -17.18 -4.87 -0.53
C ASP A 107 -16.52 -6.03 0.22
N ALA A 108 -15.50 -6.67 -0.36
CA ALA A 108 -14.75 -7.75 0.29
C ALA A 108 -14.05 -7.33 1.59
N THR A 109 -13.60 -6.08 1.66
CA THR A 109 -12.90 -5.51 2.83
C THR A 109 -13.82 -4.78 3.81
N THR A 110 -15.10 -4.60 3.46
CA THR A 110 -16.05 -3.89 4.33
C THR A 110 -16.34 -4.70 5.57
N ILE A 111 -16.36 -4.05 6.73
CA ILE A 111 -16.71 -4.68 8.00
C ILE A 111 -17.93 -3.98 8.58
N SER A 112 -18.93 -4.76 8.97
CA SER A 112 -20.19 -4.27 9.54
C SER A 112 -20.30 -4.65 11.01
N TYR A 113 -20.57 -3.68 11.87
CA TYR A 113 -20.86 -3.85 13.30
C TYR A 113 -22.27 -3.33 13.59
N GLY A 114 -23.25 -4.24 13.68
CA GLY A 114 -24.66 -3.85 13.71
C GLY A 114 -25.04 -3.07 12.44
N ASN A 115 -25.53 -1.84 12.59
CA ASN A 115 -25.92 -0.98 11.47
C ASN A 115 -24.78 -0.11 10.91
N ASN A 116 -23.59 -0.15 11.53
CA ASN A 116 -22.44 0.66 11.11
C ASN A 116 -21.55 -0.15 10.18
N GLN A 117 -21.24 0.41 9.01
CA GLN A 117 -20.27 -0.15 8.07
C GLN A 117 -19.01 0.69 8.12
N THR A 118 -17.86 0.02 8.11
CA THR A 118 -16.57 0.69 8.01
C THR A 118 -15.64 -0.07 7.08
N ASN A 119 -14.89 0.70 6.31
CA ASN A 119 -13.72 0.28 5.58
C ASN A 119 -12.49 1.11 5.99
N THR A 120 -12.64 2.04 6.95
CA THR A 120 -11.77 3.20 7.21
C THR A 120 -10.35 2.90 7.68
N GLU A 121 -9.98 1.63 7.79
CA GLU A 121 -8.70 1.19 8.38
C GLU A 121 -7.83 0.46 7.34
N SER A 122 -8.17 0.59 6.06
CA SER A 122 -7.38 0.02 4.97
C SER A 122 -6.72 1.13 4.14
N ASP A 123 -5.81 1.91 4.74
CA ASP A 123 -5.29 3.15 4.12
C ASP A 123 -4.80 2.96 2.68
N VAL A 124 -4.05 1.87 2.42
CA VAL A 124 -3.58 1.47 1.09
C VAL A 124 -4.02 0.04 0.76
N CYS A 125 -4.51 -0.16 -0.45
CA CYS A 125 -4.95 -1.42 -1.02
C CYS A 125 -4.02 -1.79 -2.19
N VAL A 126 -3.45 -2.99 -2.17
CA VAL A 126 -2.59 -3.54 -3.21
C VAL A 126 -3.27 -4.77 -3.80
N VAL A 127 -3.66 -4.70 -5.07
CA VAL A 127 -4.22 -5.86 -5.79
C VAL A 127 -3.17 -6.44 -6.73
N LEU A 128 -3.05 -7.76 -6.75
CA LEU A 128 -2.31 -8.49 -7.78
C LEU A 128 -3.30 -9.23 -8.67
N TYR A 129 -3.31 -8.85 -9.94
CA TYR A 129 -4.08 -9.53 -10.97
C TYR A 129 -3.31 -10.74 -11.50
N PRO A 130 -3.98 -11.86 -11.85
CA PRO A 130 -3.32 -13.00 -12.49
C PRO A 130 -2.73 -12.59 -13.85
N LYS A 131 -1.77 -13.37 -14.36
CA LYS A 131 -1.04 -13.02 -15.61
C LYS A 131 -1.97 -12.95 -16.83
N ASP A 132 -2.99 -13.79 -16.85
CA ASP A 132 -4.02 -13.89 -17.89
C ASP A 132 -5.23 -12.98 -17.63
N PHE A 133 -5.15 -12.04 -16.69
CA PHE A 133 -6.25 -11.14 -16.38
C PHE A 133 -6.67 -10.31 -17.61
N ALA A 134 -7.96 -10.34 -17.93
CA ALA A 134 -8.49 -9.65 -19.10
C ALA A 134 -8.74 -8.17 -18.79
N PHE A 135 -7.66 -7.37 -18.80
CA PHE A 135 -7.79 -5.93 -18.59
C PHE A 135 -8.72 -5.29 -19.63
N PRO A 136 -9.71 -4.48 -19.20
CA PRO A 136 -10.60 -3.79 -20.11
C PRO A 136 -9.86 -2.83 -21.04
N ALA A 137 -10.46 -2.58 -22.20
CA ALA A 137 -10.01 -1.51 -23.08
C ALA A 137 -10.15 -0.14 -22.39
N GLU A 138 -9.24 0.78 -22.72
CA GLU A 138 -9.31 2.13 -22.18
C GLU A 138 -10.57 2.86 -22.67
N GLY A 139 -11.29 3.51 -21.76
CA GLY A 139 -12.50 4.24 -22.09
C GLY A 139 -13.25 4.73 -20.85
N ARG A 140 -14.38 5.41 -21.06
CA ARG A 140 -15.21 5.97 -19.98
C ARG A 140 -15.72 4.91 -19.00
N ASN A 141 -15.91 3.68 -19.47
CA ASN A 141 -16.44 2.57 -18.67
C ASN A 141 -15.32 1.63 -18.18
N PHE A 142 -14.04 2.06 -18.25
CA PHE A 142 -12.90 1.20 -17.88
C PHE A 142 -13.07 0.63 -16.47
N PHE A 143 -13.50 1.44 -15.51
CA PHE A 143 -13.57 1.04 -14.11
C PHE A 143 -14.72 0.07 -13.82
N ASP A 144 -15.88 0.28 -14.46
CA ASP A 144 -17.01 -0.66 -14.35
C ASP A 144 -16.63 -2.01 -14.95
N ALA A 145 -16.04 -2.03 -16.15
CA ALA A 145 -15.57 -3.26 -16.77
C ALA A 145 -14.43 -3.93 -15.99
N LEU A 146 -13.59 -3.14 -15.30
CA LEU A 146 -12.54 -3.66 -14.43
C LEU A 146 -13.16 -4.36 -13.22
N ASP A 147 -14.19 -3.76 -12.62
CA ASP A 147 -14.92 -4.34 -11.49
C ASP A 147 -15.68 -5.61 -11.89
N ASP A 148 -16.25 -5.67 -13.10
CA ASP A 148 -16.88 -6.87 -13.65
C ASP A 148 -15.88 -8.04 -13.75
N GLU A 149 -14.68 -7.78 -14.28
CA GLU A 149 -13.64 -8.81 -14.39
C GLU A 149 -13.08 -9.20 -13.02
N VAL A 150 -12.89 -8.23 -12.11
CA VAL A 150 -12.52 -8.48 -10.70
C VAL A 150 -13.56 -9.38 -10.03
N THR A 151 -14.84 -9.12 -10.26
CA THR A 151 -15.94 -9.91 -9.72
C THR A 151 -15.89 -11.35 -10.19
N ARG A 152 -15.71 -11.54 -11.50
CA ARG A 152 -15.60 -12.87 -12.11
C ARG A 152 -14.38 -13.64 -11.62
N ARG A 153 -13.28 -12.94 -11.33
CA ARG A 153 -11.96 -13.52 -11.04
C ARG A 153 -11.52 -13.36 -9.58
N ILE A 154 -12.40 -12.97 -8.65
CA ILE A 154 -12.00 -12.65 -7.26
C ILE A 154 -11.17 -13.76 -6.60
N GLY A 155 -11.49 -15.03 -6.89
CA GLY A 155 -10.77 -16.23 -6.44
C GLY A 155 -9.31 -16.33 -6.87
N ASP A 156 -8.90 -15.62 -7.92
CA ASP A 156 -7.54 -15.62 -8.45
C ASP A 156 -6.72 -14.41 -7.98
N LEU A 157 -7.37 -13.42 -7.37
CA LEU A 157 -6.73 -12.18 -6.96
C LEU A 157 -6.01 -12.34 -5.62
N GLU A 158 -4.85 -11.70 -5.48
CA GLU A 158 -4.29 -11.43 -4.17
C GLU A 158 -4.58 -9.99 -3.76
N LEU A 159 -4.89 -9.78 -2.48
CA LEU A 159 -5.15 -8.47 -1.91
C LEU A 159 -4.28 -8.24 -0.68
N GLY A 160 -3.49 -7.17 -0.70
CA GLY A 160 -2.79 -6.66 0.46
C GLY A 160 -3.44 -5.37 0.96
N ILE A 161 -3.86 -5.36 2.22
CA ILE A 161 -4.18 -4.12 2.93
C ILE A 161 -2.95 -3.67 3.70
N ILE A 162 -2.61 -2.40 3.57
CA ILE A 162 -1.52 -1.76 4.28
C ILE A 162 -2.11 -0.63 5.11
N GLN A 163 -1.97 -0.74 6.42
CA GLN A 163 -2.24 0.36 7.33
C GLN A 163 -0.98 1.24 7.47
N CYS A 164 -1.15 2.51 7.16
CA CYS A 164 -0.12 3.53 7.24
C CYS A 164 -0.30 4.36 8.52
N LYS A 165 0.74 4.46 9.36
CA LYS A 165 0.73 5.37 10.51
C LYS A 165 2.00 6.21 10.58
N THR A 166 1.89 7.45 11.04
CA THR A 166 3.03 8.37 11.23
C THR A 166 3.73 8.21 12.59
N ASN A 167 3.24 7.32 13.46
CA ASN A 167 3.84 7.00 14.76
C ASN A 167 3.59 5.53 15.08
N TRP A 168 4.60 4.88 15.66
CA TRP A 168 4.58 3.46 16.02
C TRP A 168 3.84 3.17 17.33
N ASN A 169 4.15 3.86 18.42
CA ASN A 169 3.93 3.34 19.78
C ASN A 169 2.45 3.21 20.17
N ASP A 170 1.67 4.28 20.00
CA ASP A 170 0.27 4.31 20.43
C ASP A 170 -0.67 3.66 19.40
N ASN A 171 -0.19 3.50 18.16
CA ASN A 171 -1.03 3.06 17.04
C ASN A 171 -0.87 1.57 16.71
N ALA A 172 0.19 0.89 17.18
CA ALA A 172 0.47 -0.51 16.84
C ALA A 172 -0.64 -1.50 17.25
N GLN A 173 -1.52 -1.14 18.19
CA GLN A 173 -2.66 -1.97 18.58
C GLN A 173 -3.74 -2.05 17.50
N ILE A 174 -3.97 -0.97 16.75
CA ILE A 174 -5.04 -0.91 15.73
C ILE A 174 -4.76 -1.89 14.58
N PRO A 175 -3.57 -1.92 13.95
CA PRO A 175 -3.23 -2.91 12.93
C PRO A 175 -3.35 -4.35 13.44
N MET A 176 -2.91 -4.62 14.67
CA MET A 176 -3.03 -5.94 15.28
C MET A 176 -4.49 -6.39 15.36
N LEU A 177 -5.37 -5.51 15.84
CA LEU A 177 -6.79 -5.80 15.96
C LEU A 177 -7.41 -6.09 14.58
N TRP A 178 -7.14 -5.28 13.57
CA TRP A 178 -7.72 -5.48 12.24
C TRP A 178 -7.23 -6.74 11.55
N ASP A 179 -5.94 -7.07 11.64
CA ASP A 179 -5.44 -8.35 11.14
C ASP A 179 -6.12 -9.54 11.83
N MET A 180 -6.40 -9.44 13.13
CA MET A 180 -7.21 -10.45 13.85
C MET A 180 -8.66 -10.47 13.36
N VAL A 181 -9.30 -9.32 13.16
CA VAL A 181 -10.69 -9.22 12.69
C VAL A 181 -10.84 -9.86 11.31
N TYR A 182 -9.98 -9.52 10.34
CA TYR A 182 -10.03 -10.10 8.99
C TYR A 182 -9.81 -11.62 8.97
N ARG A 183 -9.07 -12.15 9.94
CA ARG A 183 -8.83 -13.59 10.09
C ARG A 183 -9.85 -14.31 10.95
N ALA A 184 -10.61 -13.58 11.76
CA ALA A 184 -11.55 -14.18 12.69
C ALA A 184 -12.72 -14.84 11.95
N THR A 185 -13.29 -15.86 12.60
CA THR A 185 -14.65 -16.32 12.30
C THR A 185 -15.52 -15.85 13.44
N PHE A 186 -16.56 -15.10 13.12
CA PHE A 186 -17.50 -14.58 14.10
C PHE A 186 -18.68 -15.53 14.24
N GLY A 187 -18.95 -15.95 15.48
CA GLY A 187 -20.10 -16.81 15.80
C GLY A 187 -21.43 -16.04 15.77
N ALA A 188 -22.52 -16.80 15.86
CA ALA A 188 -23.87 -16.24 15.99
C ALA A 188 -23.95 -15.26 17.17
N GLY A 189 -24.66 -14.14 16.97
CA GLY A 189 -24.92 -13.14 18.01
C GLY A 189 -23.87 -12.03 18.17
N THR A 190 -22.74 -12.08 17.45
CA THR A 190 -21.72 -11.01 17.50
C THR A 190 -22.13 -9.75 16.72
N ASN A 191 -23.04 -9.87 15.75
CA ASN A 191 -23.42 -8.81 14.80
C ASN A 191 -22.22 -8.20 14.05
N ILE A 192 -21.10 -8.94 13.93
CA ILE A 192 -19.91 -8.57 13.17
C ILE A 192 -19.89 -9.38 11.88
N HIS A 193 -19.84 -8.70 10.74
CA HIS A 193 -19.76 -9.33 9.44
C HIS A 193 -18.57 -8.77 8.66
N ILE A 194 -17.78 -9.68 8.08
CA ILE A 194 -16.68 -9.33 7.16
C ILE A 194 -17.17 -9.57 5.75
N GLY A 195 -17.10 -8.55 4.92
CA GLY A 195 -17.60 -8.58 3.58
C GLY A 195 -19.00 -7.98 3.44
N LYS A 196 -19.37 -7.68 2.20
CA LYS A 196 -20.66 -7.14 1.79
C LYS A 196 -21.03 -7.68 0.42
N ASN A 197 -22.33 -7.74 0.10
CA ASN A 197 -22.83 -8.12 -1.22
C ASN A 197 -22.34 -9.50 -1.72
N GLY A 198 -22.05 -10.43 -0.81
CA GLY A 198 -21.54 -11.76 -1.16
C GLY A 198 -20.02 -11.85 -1.34
N TYR A 199 -19.29 -10.74 -1.18
CA TYR A 199 -17.83 -10.70 -1.27
C TYR A 199 -17.20 -10.54 0.10
N SER A 200 -16.11 -11.25 0.32
CA SER A 200 -15.31 -11.22 1.53
C SER A 200 -13.84 -11.44 1.17
N VAL A 201 -12.92 -11.02 2.04
CA VAL A 201 -11.48 -11.32 1.90
C VAL A 201 -11.18 -12.82 1.79
N ARG A 202 -12.11 -13.68 2.24
CA ARG A 202 -12.02 -15.15 2.13
C ARG A 202 -12.24 -15.68 0.72
N ASN A 203 -12.82 -14.87 -0.18
CA ASN A 203 -13.02 -15.23 -1.57
C ASN A 203 -11.76 -14.99 -2.42
N LEU A 204 -10.71 -14.38 -1.86
CA LEU A 204 -9.46 -14.09 -2.56
C LEU A 204 -8.51 -15.29 -2.54
N ARG A 205 -7.61 -15.37 -3.52
CA ARG A 205 -6.51 -16.35 -3.52
C ARG A 205 -5.63 -16.20 -2.29
N ARG A 206 -5.33 -14.94 -1.94
CA ARG A 206 -4.51 -14.57 -0.79
C ARG A 206 -4.94 -13.20 -0.28
N PHE A 207 -5.02 -13.08 1.04
CA PHE A 207 -5.19 -11.82 1.73
C PHE A 207 -4.05 -11.60 2.72
N THR A 208 -3.49 -10.39 2.75
CA THR A 208 -2.49 -9.99 3.75
C THR A 208 -2.83 -8.63 4.34
N TYR A 209 -2.56 -8.45 5.63
CA TYR A 209 -2.65 -7.18 6.33
C TYR A 209 -1.26 -6.77 6.82
N SER A 210 -0.80 -5.60 6.42
CA SER A 210 0.52 -5.06 6.75
C SER A 210 0.41 -3.77 7.55
N PHE A 211 1.45 -3.50 8.33
CA PHE A 211 1.65 -2.22 8.99
C PHE A 211 2.86 -1.51 8.39
N VAL A 212 2.71 -0.28 7.95
CA VAL A 212 3.80 0.52 7.38
C VAL A 212 3.84 1.87 8.08
N THR A 213 4.94 2.17 8.77
CA THR A 213 5.05 3.45 9.48
C THR A 213 6.22 4.30 9.05
N VAL A 214 6.00 5.61 9.03
CA VAL A 214 7.08 6.57 9.12
C VAL A 214 7.25 6.90 10.59
N PRO A 215 8.27 6.39 11.30
CA PRO A 215 8.43 6.69 12.72
C PRO A 215 8.81 8.17 12.86
N SER A 216 7.80 9.02 13.03
CA SER A 216 7.99 10.47 13.15
C SER A 216 8.36 10.91 14.58
N GLN A 217 8.32 9.97 15.52
CA GLN A 217 8.81 10.17 16.88
C GLN A 217 10.33 10.42 16.91
N LYS A 218 10.78 11.07 17.98
CA LYS A 218 12.21 11.21 18.26
C LYS A 218 12.85 9.81 18.34
N GLU A 219 14.09 9.71 17.89
CA GLU A 219 14.82 8.45 17.72
C GLU A 219 14.97 7.66 19.03
N ASP A 220 15.08 8.34 20.16
CA ASP A 220 15.09 7.75 21.51
C ASP A 220 13.78 7.03 21.86
N ARG A 221 12.66 7.46 21.28
CA ARG A 221 11.32 6.88 21.49
C ARG A 221 10.94 5.82 20.46
N MET A 222 11.76 5.59 19.45
CA MET A 222 11.53 4.52 18.49
C MET A 222 11.71 3.15 19.15
N PRO A 223 10.97 2.12 18.71
CA PRO A 223 11.27 0.76 19.13
C PRO A 223 12.67 0.36 18.66
N LYS A 224 13.43 -0.26 19.56
CA LYS A 224 14.82 -0.70 19.35
C LYS A 224 15.00 -2.20 19.60
N LYS A 225 14.01 -2.87 20.19
CA LYS A 225 14.10 -4.28 20.59
C LYS A 225 12.81 -5.02 20.28
N SER A 226 12.95 -6.27 19.86
CA SER A 226 11.84 -7.20 19.59
C SER A 226 10.95 -7.48 20.81
N SER A 227 11.49 -7.30 22.02
CA SER A 227 10.74 -7.53 23.27
C SER A 227 9.73 -6.43 23.58
N GLN A 228 9.83 -5.25 22.96
CA GLN A 228 8.91 -4.15 23.22
C GLN A 228 7.50 -4.48 22.73
N MET A 229 6.48 -4.17 23.53
CA MET A 229 5.10 -4.52 23.22
C MET A 229 4.61 -3.92 21.89
N ALA A 230 5.03 -2.70 21.57
CA ALA A 230 4.68 -2.07 20.31
C ALA A 230 5.21 -2.84 19.09
N VAL A 231 6.34 -3.56 19.21
CA VAL A 231 6.87 -4.45 18.17
C VAL A 231 6.10 -5.77 18.15
N LYS A 232 5.90 -6.40 19.31
CA LYS A 232 5.17 -7.66 19.43
C LYS A 232 3.75 -7.60 18.87
N ARG A 233 3.09 -6.43 18.95
CA ARG A 233 1.74 -6.22 18.39
C ARG A 233 1.70 -6.36 16.87
N VAL A 234 2.76 -5.98 16.16
CA VAL A 234 2.74 -5.91 14.69
C VAL A 234 3.68 -6.91 14.00
N ASN A 235 4.59 -7.56 14.74
CA ASN A 235 5.53 -8.51 14.14
C ASN A 235 4.89 -9.83 13.67
N GLN A 236 3.65 -10.12 14.10
CA GLN A 236 2.86 -11.29 13.69
C GLN A 236 1.74 -10.95 12.70
N LEU A 237 1.68 -9.73 12.16
CA LEU A 237 0.70 -9.42 11.11
C LEU A 237 0.93 -10.31 9.89
N THR A 238 -0.14 -10.72 9.23
CA THR A 238 -0.08 -11.65 8.08
C THR A 238 0.77 -11.13 6.94
N GLY A 239 0.71 -9.82 6.68
CA GLY A 239 1.56 -9.14 5.72
C GLY A 239 2.83 -8.54 6.32
N GLY A 240 3.06 -8.66 7.62
CA GLY A 240 4.25 -8.14 8.31
C GLY A 240 4.22 -6.63 8.60
N ASN A 241 5.29 -6.17 9.26
CA ASN A 241 5.48 -4.78 9.66
C ASN A 241 6.74 -4.17 9.03
N TYR A 242 6.57 -2.98 8.45
CA TYR A 242 7.61 -2.27 7.73
C TYR A 242 7.67 -0.80 8.14
N TRP A 243 8.74 -0.13 7.72
CA TRP A 243 8.90 1.31 7.90
C TRP A 243 9.72 1.95 6.77
N GLY A 244 9.71 3.28 6.72
CA GLY A 244 10.50 4.08 5.77
C GLY A 244 11.99 4.21 6.12
N LEU A 245 12.55 3.22 6.81
CA LEU A 245 13.93 3.18 7.30
C LEU A 245 14.61 1.86 6.90
N PRO A 246 15.95 1.75 6.96
CA PRO A 246 16.62 0.47 6.81
C PRO A 246 16.12 -0.55 7.84
N THR A 247 16.20 -1.83 7.49
CA THR A 247 15.76 -2.93 8.36
C THR A 247 16.49 -2.91 9.70
N ASN A 248 15.72 -3.01 10.77
CA ASN A 248 16.24 -3.26 12.10
C ASN A 248 15.73 -4.63 12.55
N SER A 249 16.65 -5.60 12.61
CA SER A 249 16.34 -6.99 12.87
C SER A 249 15.56 -7.17 14.18
N GLY A 250 14.44 -7.88 14.09
CA GLY A 250 13.52 -8.10 15.20
C GLY A 250 12.63 -6.91 15.55
N VAL A 251 12.78 -5.75 14.90
CA VAL A 251 11.92 -4.58 15.10
C VAL A 251 10.99 -4.39 13.90
N ALA A 252 11.54 -4.09 12.73
CA ALA A 252 10.77 -3.78 11.52
C ALA A 252 11.65 -3.93 10.27
N LEU A 253 11.03 -4.32 9.16
CA LEU A 253 11.68 -4.40 7.87
C LEU A 253 11.62 -3.06 7.13
N SER A 254 12.57 -2.80 6.25
CA SER A 254 12.48 -1.73 5.25
C SER A 254 11.26 -1.98 4.38
N LEU A 255 10.54 -0.92 3.99
CA LEU A 255 9.43 -1.05 3.04
C LEU A 255 9.89 -1.67 1.71
N SER A 256 11.17 -1.58 1.34
CA SER A 256 11.71 -2.27 0.17
C SER A 256 11.53 -3.79 0.22
N GLU A 257 11.47 -4.41 1.40
CA GLU A 257 11.33 -5.86 1.54
C GLU A 257 9.87 -6.35 1.42
N ILE A 258 8.89 -5.44 1.33
CA ILE A 258 7.48 -5.82 1.20
C ILE A 258 7.21 -6.58 -0.10
N PHE A 259 7.96 -6.28 -1.16
CA PHE A 259 7.79 -6.90 -2.47
C PHE A 259 8.12 -8.39 -2.43
N ASP A 260 9.29 -8.76 -1.90
CA ASP A 260 9.68 -10.17 -1.78
C ASP A 260 8.73 -10.96 -0.86
N ARG A 261 8.29 -10.35 0.24
CA ARG A 261 7.50 -11.03 1.28
C ARG A 261 6.04 -11.21 0.91
N ASN A 262 5.43 -10.19 0.30
CA ASN A 262 3.98 -10.16 0.05
C ASN A 262 3.62 -10.24 -1.43
N TYR A 263 4.47 -9.75 -2.32
CA TYR A 263 4.11 -9.47 -3.71
C TYR A 263 5.07 -10.07 -4.73
N GLY A 264 5.85 -11.09 -4.34
CA GLY A 264 6.82 -11.73 -5.23
C GLY A 264 6.18 -12.33 -6.49
N SER A 265 4.91 -12.76 -6.40
CA SER A 265 4.13 -13.28 -7.53
C SER A 265 3.76 -12.23 -8.58
N ALA A 266 3.95 -10.94 -8.30
CA ALA A 266 3.78 -9.87 -9.28
C ALA A 266 4.93 -9.80 -10.31
N PHE A 267 6.10 -10.36 -9.98
CA PHE A 267 7.32 -10.22 -10.77
C PHE A 267 7.68 -11.54 -11.47
N ASP A 268 7.93 -11.47 -12.78
CA ASP A 268 8.38 -12.63 -13.59
C ASP A 268 9.88 -12.91 -13.45
N VAL A 269 10.62 -11.89 -13.02
CA VAL A 269 12.06 -11.90 -12.76
C VAL A 269 12.30 -11.30 -11.38
N ASN A 270 13.55 -11.26 -10.90
CA ASN A 270 13.83 -10.55 -9.64
C ASN A 270 13.42 -9.06 -9.75
N ILE A 271 13.05 -8.46 -8.63
CA ILE A 271 12.44 -7.11 -8.59
C ILE A 271 13.31 -6.05 -9.29
N ARG A 272 14.63 -6.08 -9.09
CA ARG A 272 15.55 -5.11 -9.71
C ARG A 272 15.65 -5.29 -11.22
N ALA A 273 15.62 -6.53 -11.71
CA ALA A 273 15.55 -6.81 -13.14
C ALA A 273 14.21 -6.33 -13.72
N SER A 274 13.09 -6.53 -13.01
CA SER A 274 11.78 -6.02 -13.43
C SER A 274 11.76 -4.50 -13.55
N ILE A 275 12.35 -3.78 -12.58
CA ILE A 275 12.50 -2.32 -12.65
C ILE A 275 13.39 -1.93 -13.85
N ALA A 276 14.50 -2.64 -14.07
CA ALA A 276 15.40 -2.38 -15.20
C ALA A 276 14.68 -2.53 -16.55
N ASP A 277 13.86 -3.58 -16.70
CA ASP A 277 13.05 -3.81 -17.90
C ASP A 277 12.01 -2.70 -18.09
N ALA A 278 11.35 -2.26 -17.01
CA ALA A 278 10.39 -1.16 -17.06
C ALA A 278 11.04 0.17 -17.48
N ILE A 279 12.24 0.48 -16.97
CA ILE A 279 13.03 1.65 -17.39
C ILE A 279 13.43 1.55 -18.86
N LYS A 280 14.03 0.42 -19.27
CA LYS A 280 14.50 0.19 -20.64
C LYS A 280 13.37 0.35 -21.66
N ASN A 281 12.20 -0.19 -21.33
CA ASN A 281 11.03 -0.19 -22.20
C ASN A 281 10.15 1.05 -22.03
N ARG A 282 10.53 2.01 -21.16
CA ARG A 282 9.78 3.26 -20.92
C ARG A 282 8.32 3.02 -20.55
N VAL A 283 8.08 2.03 -19.69
CA VAL A 283 6.73 1.64 -19.27
C VAL A 283 6.23 2.53 -18.14
N GLY A 284 4.95 2.90 -18.17
CA GLY A 284 4.24 3.53 -17.05
C GLY A 284 4.97 4.75 -16.51
N MET A 285 5.34 4.69 -15.21
CA MET A 285 6.00 5.80 -14.50
C MET A 285 7.42 6.12 -15.02
N PHE A 286 8.01 5.27 -15.85
CA PHE A 286 9.29 5.51 -16.51
C PHE A 286 9.15 6.02 -17.96
N GLY A 287 7.93 6.14 -18.48
CA GLY A 287 7.67 6.51 -19.87
C GLY A 287 7.59 8.02 -20.13
N ALA A 288 7.26 8.81 -19.11
CA ALA A 288 7.01 10.25 -19.22
C ALA A 288 8.27 11.12 -19.05
N ARG A 289 9.47 10.54 -19.15
CA ARG A 289 10.75 11.22 -18.92
C ARG A 289 11.79 10.95 -20.00
#